data_AF-A0A844ICZ6-F1
#
_entry.id   AF-A0A844ICZ6-F1
#
_cell.length_a   1.000
_cell.length_b   1.000
_cell.length_c   1.000
_cell.angle_alpha   90.00
_cell.angle_beta   90.00
_cell.angle_gamma   90.00
#
_symmetry.space_group_name_H-M   'P 1'
#
loop_
_entity.id
_entity.type
_entity.pdbx_description
1 polymer ?
#
loop_
_entity_poly.entity_id
_entity_poly.type
_entity_poly.pdbx_seq_one_letter_code
_entity_poly.pdbx_strand_id
1 'polypeptide(L)'
;MSYSEFTLDKVRKAFALTIIDKINIFASIPEIECPDLLTEVLKENLPLALASNTEKSRSEMIIAPILIAARKYLNNQISLFSGIDFTVDTEQGLNGNCDFIISRSPELLIINAPVVTIVEAKKENINAGLGQCVAEMIAARMFNEREGNNIQTIYGTVTTGTNWKFLKLINQVVEIDLTDYYINNIGKILGILSSIVME
;
A
#
# COMPACT_ATOMS: atom_id res chain seq x y z
N MET A 1 -5.39 -14.97 -14.76
CA MET A 1 -5.62 -13.56 -14.42
C MET A 1 -4.41 -13.09 -13.62
N SER A 2 -3.93 -11.85 -13.75
CA SER A 2 -2.92 -11.28 -12.85
C SER A 2 -3.52 -10.18 -11.97
N TYR A 3 -2.80 -9.73 -10.94
CA TYR A 3 -3.29 -8.67 -10.03
C TYR A 3 -3.87 -7.46 -10.78
N SER A 4 -3.17 -7.00 -11.82
CA SER A 4 -3.56 -5.83 -12.62
C SER A 4 -4.87 -5.96 -13.42
N GLU A 5 -5.41 -7.17 -13.56
CA GLU A 5 -6.65 -7.44 -14.32
C GLU A 5 -7.91 -7.39 -13.44
N PHE A 6 -7.74 -7.31 -12.11
CA PHE A 6 -8.83 -7.18 -11.15
C PHE A 6 -9.38 -5.76 -11.12
N THR A 7 -10.68 -5.64 -11.43
CA THR A 7 -11.48 -4.48 -11.04
C THR A 7 -12.11 -4.73 -9.67
N LEU A 8 -12.56 -3.68 -8.99
CA LEU A 8 -13.17 -3.81 -7.66
C LEU A 8 -14.39 -4.75 -7.67
N ASP A 9 -15.23 -4.70 -8.71
CA ASP A 9 -16.38 -5.62 -8.83
C ASP A 9 -15.95 -7.06 -9.14
N LYS A 10 -14.90 -7.26 -9.96
CA LYS A 10 -14.37 -8.61 -10.24
C LYS A 10 -13.84 -9.27 -8.98
N VAL A 11 -12.96 -8.59 -8.23
CA VAL A 11 -12.37 -9.17 -7.00
C VAL A 11 -13.43 -9.41 -5.94
N ARG A 12 -14.40 -8.49 -5.80
CA ARG A 12 -15.54 -8.66 -4.90
C ARG A 12 -16.33 -9.94 -5.19
N LYS A 13 -16.65 -10.18 -6.46
CA LYS A 13 -17.39 -11.38 -6.89
C LYS A 13 -16.56 -12.65 -6.79
N ALA A 14 -15.31 -12.60 -7.25
CA ALA A 14 -14.42 -13.76 -7.28
C ALA A 14 -14.15 -14.33 -5.88
N PHE A 15 -14.00 -13.45 -4.89
CA PHE A 15 -13.66 -13.83 -3.51
C PHE A 15 -14.80 -13.66 -2.53
N ALA A 16 -16.04 -13.48 -2.99
CA ALA A 16 -17.24 -13.31 -2.16
C ALA A 16 -17.06 -12.27 -1.03
N LEU A 17 -16.55 -11.09 -1.40
CA LEU A 17 -16.28 -10.01 -0.46
C LEU A 17 -17.48 -9.09 -0.29
N THR A 18 -17.57 -8.46 0.88
CA THR A 18 -18.41 -7.30 1.13
C THR A 18 -17.52 -6.05 1.10
N ILE A 19 -17.87 -5.07 0.27
CA ILE A 19 -17.19 -3.77 0.25
C ILE A 19 -18.01 -2.79 1.08
N ILE A 20 -17.35 -2.09 2.00
CA ILE A 20 -17.94 -1.05 2.82
C ILE A 20 -17.14 0.23 2.64
N ASP A 21 -17.80 1.26 2.12
CA ASP A 21 -17.23 2.59 1.98
C ASP A 21 -17.51 3.39 3.27
N LYS A 22 -16.46 3.89 3.93
CA LYS A 22 -16.57 4.72 5.15
C LYS A 22 -15.67 5.93 5.04
N ILE A 23 -16.04 7.01 5.71
CA ILE A 23 -15.16 8.16 5.91
C ILE A 23 -14.40 8.02 7.23
N ASN A 24 -13.22 8.64 7.29
CA ASN A 24 -12.43 8.80 8.50
C ASN A 24 -12.00 7.51 9.21
N ILE A 25 -11.81 6.41 8.47
CA ILE A 25 -11.37 5.12 9.06
C ILE A 25 -10.03 5.28 9.78
N PHE A 26 -9.11 6.04 9.18
CA PHE A 26 -7.76 6.26 9.70
C PHE A 26 -7.57 7.65 10.34
N ALA A 27 -8.66 8.43 10.52
CA ALA A 27 -8.59 9.81 10.97
C ALA A 27 -8.05 9.97 12.40
N SER A 28 -8.28 8.99 13.28
CA SER A 28 -7.79 9.01 14.66
C SER A 28 -6.30 8.71 14.81
N ILE A 29 -5.63 8.21 13.77
CA ILE A 29 -4.20 7.89 13.81
C ILE A 29 -3.40 9.20 13.94
N PRO A 30 -2.50 9.36 14.92
CA PRO A 30 -1.74 10.59 15.07
C PRO A 30 -0.83 10.82 13.88
N GLU A 31 -0.58 12.10 13.58
CA GLU A 31 0.44 12.48 12.61
C GLU A 31 1.83 12.22 13.20
N ILE A 32 2.76 11.87 12.32
CA ILE A 32 4.19 11.78 12.64
C ILE A 32 4.88 13.03 12.11
N GLU A 33 5.81 13.59 12.88
CA GLU A 33 6.64 14.68 12.40
C GLU A 33 7.44 14.24 11.17
N CYS A 34 7.30 14.99 10.07
CA CYS A 34 7.99 14.69 8.83
C CYS A 34 9.50 14.86 9.01
N PRO A 35 10.33 13.82 8.78
CA PRO A 35 11.77 13.97 8.92
C PRO A 35 12.34 15.00 7.95
N ASP A 36 13.27 15.84 8.39
CA ASP A 36 13.89 16.91 7.58
C ASP A 36 14.41 16.40 6.23
N LEU A 37 15.05 15.23 6.22
CA LEU A 37 15.56 14.60 5.01
C LEU A 37 14.44 14.31 3.99
N LEU A 38 13.28 13.83 4.44
CA LEU A 38 12.16 13.58 3.53
C LEU A 38 11.61 14.90 2.98
N THR A 39 11.51 15.92 3.84
CA THR A 39 11.07 17.26 3.45
C THR A 39 11.97 17.84 2.35
N GLU A 40 13.29 17.75 2.51
CA GLU A 40 14.26 18.21 1.52
C GLU A 40 14.17 17.42 0.21
N VAL A 41 14.12 16.09 0.29
CA VAL A 41 13.97 15.22 -0.89
C VAL A 41 12.70 15.55 -1.66
N LEU A 42 11.54 15.65 -0.99
CA LEU A 42 10.27 15.93 -1.65
C LEU A 42 10.22 17.33 -2.25
N LYS A 43 10.89 18.32 -1.62
CA LYS A 43 10.97 19.68 -2.17
C LYS A 43 11.63 19.71 -3.54
N GLU A 44 12.72 18.95 -3.74
CA GLU A 44 13.43 18.87 -5.02
C GLU A 44 12.73 17.94 -6.01
N ASN A 45 12.22 16.82 -5.53
CA ASN A 45 11.69 15.74 -6.37
C ASN A 45 10.27 16.01 -6.89
N LEU A 46 9.41 16.64 -6.09
CA LEU A 46 7.99 16.76 -6.40
C LEU A 46 7.73 17.54 -7.71
N PRO A 47 8.40 18.68 -7.99
CA PRO A 47 8.25 19.37 -9.27
C PRO A 47 8.67 18.51 -10.47
N LEU A 48 9.75 17.73 -10.34
CA LEU A 48 10.25 16.86 -11.39
C LEU A 48 9.28 15.72 -11.70
N ALA A 49 8.80 15.05 -10.65
CA ALA A 49 7.88 13.93 -10.76
C ALA A 49 6.54 14.34 -11.37
N LEU A 50 6.03 15.50 -10.98
CA LEU A 50 4.77 16.03 -11.48
C LEU A 50 4.90 16.56 -12.92
N ALA A 51 6.02 17.20 -13.26
CA ALA A 51 6.23 17.73 -14.60
C ALA A 51 6.43 16.63 -15.65
N SER A 52 7.13 15.53 -15.31
CA SER A 52 7.30 14.40 -16.23
C SER A 52 6.03 13.56 -16.38
N ASN A 53 5.20 13.53 -15.33
CA ASN A 53 3.95 12.79 -15.22
C ASN A 53 4.02 11.31 -15.63
N THR A 54 5.14 10.66 -15.33
CA THR A 54 5.29 9.21 -15.55
C THR A 54 5.10 8.43 -14.25
N GLU A 55 4.56 7.22 -14.36
CA GLU A 55 4.44 6.27 -13.23
C GLU A 55 5.83 6.07 -12.59
N LYS A 56 6.85 5.83 -13.40
CA LYS A 56 8.23 5.66 -12.93
C LYS A 56 8.74 6.84 -12.10
N SER A 57 8.50 8.07 -12.55
CA SER A 57 8.90 9.26 -11.80
C SER A 57 8.15 9.40 -10.47
N ARG A 58 6.82 9.16 -10.45
CA ARG A 58 6.03 9.23 -9.21
C ARG A 58 6.48 8.14 -8.21
N SER A 59 6.68 6.91 -8.69
CA SER A 59 7.24 5.80 -7.91
C SER A 59 8.59 6.14 -7.28
N GLU A 60 9.58 6.56 -8.08
CA GLU A 60 10.96 6.75 -7.60
C GLU A 60 11.16 8.04 -6.81
N MET A 61 10.45 9.10 -7.17
CA MET A 61 10.73 10.44 -6.65
C MET A 61 9.76 10.85 -5.54
N ILE A 62 8.61 10.16 -5.38
CA ILE A 62 7.61 10.47 -4.35
C ILE A 62 7.32 9.25 -3.47
N ILE A 63 6.80 8.16 -4.05
CA ILE A 63 6.29 7.02 -3.26
C ILE A 63 7.44 6.35 -2.50
N ALA A 64 8.52 5.95 -3.18
CA ALA A 64 9.64 5.28 -2.56
C ALA A 64 10.30 6.11 -1.44
N PRO A 65 10.59 7.43 -1.61
CA PRO A 65 11.07 8.26 -0.51
C PRO A 65 10.17 8.26 0.74
N ILE A 66 8.85 8.31 0.57
CA ILE A 66 7.89 8.27 1.68
C ILE A 66 7.96 6.92 2.41
N LEU A 67 8.00 5.80 1.66
CA LEU A 67 8.09 4.46 2.25
C LEU A 67 9.44 4.24 2.95
N ILE A 68 10.54 4.76 2.39
CA ILE A 68 11.87 4.74 3.03
C ILE A 68 11.87 5.53 4.34
N ALA A 69 11.19 6.68 4.38
CA ALA A 69 11.06 7.48 5.59
C ALA A 69 10.24 6.74 6.66
N ALA A 70 9.15 6.07 6.30
CA ALA A 70 8.38 5.23 7.22
C ALA A 70 9.24 4.08 7.79
N ARG A 71 10.05 3.43 6.93
CA ARG A 71 11.01 2.41 7.38
C ARG A 71 12.03 2.95 8.37
N LYS A 72 12.59 4.13 8.10
CA LYS A 72 13.54 4.80 8.99
C LYS A 72 12.88 5.16 10.32
N TYR A 73 11.65 5.68 10.29
CA TYR A 73 10.88 6.02 11.49
C TYR A 73 10.65 4.80 12.38
N LEU A 74 10.38 3.63 11.78
CA LEU A 74 10.21 2.36 12.47
C LEU A 74 11.54 1.66 12.80
N ASN A 75 12.64 2.39 12.95
CA ASN A 75 13.98 1.86 13.30
C ASN A 75 14.42 0.68 12.43
N ASN A 76 14.09 0.71 11.13
CA ASN A 76 14.40 -0.34 10.17
C ASN A 76 13.85 -1.73 10.54
N GLN A 77 12.80 -1.80 11.36
CA GLN A 77 12.13 -3.06 11.73
C GLN A 77 11.17 -3.58 10.65
N ILE A 78 11.11 -2.87 9.52
CA ILE A 78 10.32 -3.24 8.36
C ILE A 78 11.23 -3.27 7.13
N SER A 79 10.84 -4.07 6.14
CA SER A 79 11.50 -4.15 4.85
C SER A 79 10.58 -3.62 3.76
N LEU A 80 11.20 -3.06 2.72
CA LEU A 80 10.52 -2.46 1.59
C LEU A 80 11.01 -3.15 0.33
N PHE A 81 10.08 -3.68 -0.44
CA PHE A 81 10.32 -4.26 -1.75
C PHE A 81 9.60 -3.43 -2.80
N SER A 82 10.26 -3.14 -3.92
CA SER A 82 9.69 -2.35 -5.02
C SER A 82 9.74 -3.17 -6.31
N GLY A 83 8.61 -3.30 -6.98
CA GLY A 83 8.48 -4.06 -8.23
C GLY A 83 8.83 -5.54 -8.10
N ILE A 84 8.48 -6.17 -6.98
CA ILE A 84 8.83 -7.57 -6.67
C ILE A 84 7.71 -8.53 -7.07
N ASP A 85 8.09 -9.73 -7.53
CA ASP A 85 7.12 -10.81 -7.75
C ASP A 85 6.55 -11.25 -6.41
N PHE A 86 5.22 -11.28 -6.33
CA PHE A 86 4.48 -11.76 -5.18
C PHE A 86 3.40 -12.73 -5.63
N THR A 87 3.83 -13.83 -6.24
CA THR A 87 2.92 -14.87 -6.73
C THR A 87 2.52 -15.82 -5.61
N VAL A 88 1.24 -15.78 -5.21
CA VAL A 88 0.70 -16.56 -4.08
C VAL A 88 -0.23 -17.68 -4.55
N ASP A 89 -1.11 -17.41 -5.52
CA ASP A 89 -2.04 -18.40 -6.05
C ASP A 89 -2.38 -18.10 -7.52
N THR A 90 -1.69 -18.78 -8.42
CA THR A 90 -1.87 -18.59 -9.87
C THR A 90 -3.25 -19.02 -10.35
N GLU A 91 -3.86 -20.05 -9.74
CA GLU A 91 -5.17 -20.56 -10.16
C GLU A 91 -6.28 -19.54 -9.89
N GLN A 92 -6.18 -18.84 -8.74
CA GLN A 92 -7.10 -17.76 -8.37
C GLN A 92 -6.72 -16.40 -8.97
N GLY A 93 -5.65 -16.33 -9.77
CA GLY A 93 -5.17 -15.11 -10.39
C GLY A 93 -4.39 -14.17 -9.48
N LEU A 94 -4.03 -14.63 -8.28
CA LEU A 94 -3.21 -13.92 -7.29
C LEU A 94 -1.72 -14.09 -7.60
N ASN A 95 -1.31 -13.51 -8.73
CA ASN A 95 0.05 -13.60 -9.26
C ASN A 95 0.49 -12.33 -9.99
N GLY A 96 1.81 -12.16 -10.06
CA GLY A 96 2.49 -11.05 -10.73
C GLY A 96 3.27 -10.15 -9.76
N ASN A 97 3.82 -9.07 -10.32
CA ASN A 97 4.58 -8.09 -9.56
C ASN A 97 3.66 -7.11 -8.83
N CYS A 98 3.98 -6.81 -7.58
CA CYS A 98 3.40 -5.70 -6.82
C CYS A 98 4.28 -4.45 -6.97
N ASP A 99 3.67 -3.27 -6.99
CA ASP A 99 4.41 -2.01 -7.12
C ASP A 99 5.32 -1.79 -5.89
N PHE A 100 4.75 -1.91 -4.69
CA PHE A 100 5.52 -1.98 -3.46
C PHE A 100 4.89 -2.93 -2.43
N ILE A 101 5.75 -3.57 -1.65
CA ILE A 101 5.39 -4.38 -0.49
C ILE A 101 6.19 -3.89 0.71
N ILE A 102 5.50 -3.77 1.85
CA ILE A 102 6.15 -3.66 3.16
C ILE A 102 5.94 -4.96 3.92
N SER A 103 7.01 -5.50 4.48
CA SER A 103 6.97 -6.60 5.45
C SER A 103 7.36 -6.11 6.83
N ARG A 104 6.68 -6.57 7.89
CA ARG A 104 7.09 -6.31 9.28
C ARG A 104 8.23 -7.27 9.69
N SER A 105 9.37 -7.09 9.04
CA SER A 105 10.63 -7.80 9.29
C SER A 105 11.80 -6.91 8.88
N PRO A 106 12.94 -6.94 9.58
CA PRO A 106 14.16 -6.26 9.14
C PRO A 106 14.86 -6.94 7.95
N GLU A 107 14.45 -8.17 7.58
CA GLU A 107 15.06 -8.94 6.49
C GLU A 107 14.75 -8.33 5.11
N LEU A 108 15.80 -8.12 4.31
CA LEU A 108 15.72 -7.38 3.04
C LEU A 108 15.72 -8.26 1.78
N LEU A 109 16.00 -9.55 1.93
CA LEU A 109 16.19 -10.46 0.80
C LEU A 109 14.96 -11.31 0.52
N ILE A 110 14.10 -11.49 1.54
CA ILE A 110 12.96 -12.38 1.51
C ILE A 110 11.76 -11.60 2.07
N ILE A 111 10.62 -11.69 1.39
CA ILE A 111 9.36 -11.14 1.88
C ILE A 111 8.94 -11.98 3.10
N ASN A 112 8.66 -11.34 4.23
CA ASN A 112 8.11 -12.01 5.42
C ASN A 112 6.70 -11.50 5.74
N ALA A 113 5.93 -12.32 6.45
CA ALA A 113 4.69 -11.88 7.05
C ALA A 113 4.97 -11.04 8.31
N PRO A 114 4.06 -10.14 8.72
CA PRO A 114 2.93 -9.59 7.96
C PRO A 114 3.32 -8.74 6.75
N VAL A 115 2.53 -8.85 5.67
CA VAL A 115 2.63 -8.03 4.44
C VAL A 115 1.57 -6.93 4.39
N VAL A 116 1.99 -5.72 4.04
CA VAL A 116 1.14 -4.58 3.62
C VAL A 116 1.42 -4.28 2.15
N THR A 117 0.38 -4.10 1.36
CA THR A 117 0.49 -3.89 -0.10
C THR A 117 0.24 -2.44 -0.47
N ILE A 118 1.01 -1.92 -1.43
CA ILE A 118 0.93 -0.54 -1.89
C ILE A 118 0.90 -0.56 -3.42
N VAL A 119 -0.22 -0.12 -3.99
CA VAL A 119 -0.45 -0.07 -5.43
C VAL A 119 -0.29 1.37 -5.93
N GLU A 120 0.48 1.54 -7.00
CA GLU A 120 0.53 2.79 -7.74
C GLU A 120 -0.68 2.89 -8.69
N ALA A 121 -1.46 3.95 -8.52
CA ALA A 121 -2.59 4.25 -9.38
C ALA A 121 -2.13 4.71 -10.76
N LYS A 122 -2.45 3.90 -11.77
CA LYS A 122 -2.18 4.22 -13.18
C LYS A 122 -3.04 5.37 -13.67
N LYS A 123 -2.46 6.24 -14.50
CA LYS A 123 -3.14 7.43 -15.07
C LYS A 123 -3.84 8.30 -14.02
N GLU A 124 -3.27 8.36 -12.81
CA GLU A 124 -3.80 9.12 -11.68
C GLU A 124 -5.20 8.69 -11.20
N ASN A 125 -5.66 7.48 -11.57
CA ASN A 125 -6.98 6.99 -11.22
C ASN A 125 -6.90 6.00 -10.05
N ILE A 126 -7.04 6.53 -8.82
CA ILE A 126 -7.05 5.72 -7.59
C ILE A 126 -8.12 4.63 -7.62
N ASN A 127 -9.33 4.97 -8.07
CA ASN A 127 -10.44 4.01 -8.05
C ASN A 127 -10.20 2.81 -8.97
N ALA A 128 -9.46 3.00 -10.06
CA ALA A 128 -9.07 1.90 -10.94
C ALA A 128 -8.09 0.92 -10.27
N GLY A 129 -7.26 1.40 -9.32
CA GLY A 129 -6.30 0.58 -8.59
C GLY A 129 -6.87 -0.21 -7.42
N LEU A 130 -8.10 0.10 -6.96
CA LEU A 130 -8.71 -0.56 -5.79
C LEU A 130 -8.89 -2.07 -5.99
N GLY A 131 -9.27 -2.50 -7.19
CA GLY A 131 -9.44 -3.93 -7.50
C GLY A 131 -8.14 -4.72 -7.38
N GLN A 132 -7.06 -4.17 -7.94
CA GLN A 132 -5.71 -4.72 -7.83
C GLN A 132 -5.27 -4.77 -6.36
N CYS A 133 -5.38 -3.65 -5.64
CA CYS A 133 -4.96 -3.57 -4.23
C CYS A 133 -5.67 -4.60 -3.36
N VAL A 134 -6.99 -4.75 -3.51
CA VAL A 134 -7.76 -5.77 -2.77
C VAL A 134 -7.31 -7.18 -3.13
N ALA A 135 -7.01 -7.47 -4.40
CA ALA A 135 -6.48 -8.78 -4.79
C ALA A 135 -5.11 -9.07 -4.15
N GLU A 136 -4.22 -8.08 -4.13
CA GLU A 136 -2.93 -8.17 -3.44
C GLU A 136 -3.11 -8.35 -1.92
N MET A 137 -4.10 -7.70 -1.29
CA MET A 137 -4.42 -7.89 0.13
C MET A 137 -4.92 -9.31 0.44
N ILE A 138 -5.68 -9.94 -0.47
CA ILE A 138 -6.10 -11.34 -0.32
C ILE A 138 -4.89 -12.27 -0.44
N ALA A 139 -4.00 -12.00 -1.38
CA ALA A 139 -2.74 -12.73 -1.50
C ALA A 139 -1.88 -12.59 -0.24
N ALA A 140 -1.77 -11.37 0.31
CA ALA A 140 -1.07 -11.11 1.57
C ALA A 140 -1.68 -11.88 2.75
N ARG A 141 -3.01 -11.97 2.84
CA ARG A 141 -3.69 -12.82 3.84
C ARG A 141 -3.25 -14.28 3.71
N MET A 142 -3.35 -14.84 2.52
CA MET A 142 -2.99 -16.25 2.26
C MET A 142 -1.51 -16.52 2.50
N PHE A 143 -0.64 -15.58 2.12
CA PHE A 143 0.79 -15.66 2.40
C PHE A 143 1.06 -15.65 3.90
N ASN A 144 0.47 -14.70 4.65
CA ASN A 144 0.62 -14.63 6.10
C ASN A 144 0.17 -15.92 6.79
N GLU A 145 -0.97 -16.49 6.39
CA GLU A 145 -1.49 -17.76 6.91
C GLU A 145 -0.53 -18.94 6.63
N ARG A 146 0.03 -19.02 5.42
CA ARG A 146 1.00 -20.06 5.03
C ARG A 146 2.31 -19.97 5.82
N GLU A 147 2.72 -18.75 6.17
CA GLU A 147 3.87 -18.49 7.05
C GLU A 147 3.53 -18.70 8.55
N GLY A 148 2.34 -19.24 8.88
CA GLY A 148 1.93 -19.52 10.25
C GLY A 148 1.50 -18.28 11.04
N ASN A 149 1.28 -17.14 10.39
CA ASN A 149 0.88 -15.89 11.01
C ASN A 149 -0.62 -15.62 10.76
N ASN A 150 -1.45 -15.85 11.78
CA ASN A 150 -2.88 -15.60 11.70
C ASN A 150 -3.20 -14.11 11.96
N ILE A 151 -2.92 -13.27 10.96
CA ILE A 151 -3.14 -11.83 11.01
C ILE A 151 -4.60 -11.51 10.67
N GLN A 152 -5.33 -10.92 11.64
CA GLN A 152 -6.76 -10.67 11.50
C GLN A 152 -7.11 -9.58 10.49
N THR A 153 -6.28 -8.54 10.41
CA THR A 153 -6.49 -7.37 9.56
C THR A 153 -5.36 -7.25 8.56
N ILE A 154 -5.69 -7.28 7.27
CA ILE A 154 -4.73 -6.98 6.21
C ILE A 154 -4.94 -5.55 5.75
N TYR A 155 -3.85 -4.80 5.60
CA TYR A 155 -3.87 -3.43 5.15
C TYR A 155 -3.35 -3.31 3.72
N GLY A 156 -3.90 -2.34 3.00
CA GLY A 156 -3.43 -1.96 1.68
C GLY A 156 -3.68 -0.49 1.41
N THR A 157 -2.97 0.05 0.43
CA THR A 157 -3.20 1.43 -0.02
C THR A 157 -3.02 1.56 -1.52
N VAL A 158 -3.78 2.48 -2.10
CA VAL A 158 -3.62 2.91 -3.49
C VAL A 158 -3.17 4.36 -3.50
N THR A 159 -2.16 4.69 -4.30
CA THR A 159 -1.59 6.04 -4.33
C THR A 159 -1.16 6.51 -5.71
N THR A 160 -1.28 7.80 -5.98
CA THR A 160 -0.65 8.48 -7.14
C THR A 160 0.69 9.13 -6.77
N GLY A 161 1.21 8.85 -5.57
CA GLY A 161 2.26 9.61 -4.90
C GLY A 161 1.73 10.85 -4.18
N THR A 162 0.85 11.62 -4.83
CA THR A 162 0.31 12.87 -4.27
C THR A 162 -0.99 12.72 -3.50
N ASN A 163 -1.75 11.66 -3.76
CA ASN A 163 -2.98 11.33 -3.06
C ASN A 163 -2.98 9.84 -2.69
N TRP A 164 -3.38 9.53 -1.46
CA TRP A 164 -3.35 8.20 -0.86
C TRP A 164 -4.75 7.81 -0.37
N LYS A 165 -5.13 6.57 -0.66
CA LYS A 165 -6.38 5.96 -0.21
C LYS A 165 -6.08 4.63 0.47
N PHE A 166 -6.45 4.54 1.74
CA PHE A 166 -6.15 3.39 2.58
C PHE A 166 -7.35 2.44 2.68
N LEU A 167 -7.05 1.15 2.79
CA LEU A 167 -7.99 0.05 2.86
C LEU A 167 -7.61 -0.88 4.00
N LYS A 168 -8.60 -1.58 4.55
CA LYS A 168 -8.36 -2.75 5.39
C LYS A 168 -9.31 -3.89 5.06
N LEU A 169 -8.81 -5.11 5.11
CA LEU A 169 -9.55 -6.35 4.90
C LEU A 169 -9.59 -7.10 6.23
N ILE A 170 -10.80 -7.34 6.73
CA ILE A 170 -11.04 -8.13 7.94
C ILE A 170 -12.00 -9.24 7.55
N ASN A 171 -11.55 -10.49 7.66
CA ASN A 171 -12.28 -11.64 7.14
C ASN A 171 -12.64 -11.46 5.66
N GLN A 172 -13.92 -11.26 5.34
CA GLN A 172 -14.46 -11.07 3.99
C GLN A 172 -14.94 -9.63 3.74
N VAL A 173 -14.66 -8.71 4.66
CA VAL A 173 -15.09 -7.32 4.59
C VAL A 173 -13.90 -6.45 4.24
N VAL A 174 -13.98 -5.77 3.10
CA VAL A 174 -13.04 -4.71 2.72
C VAL A 174 -13.66 -3.38 3.11
N GLU A 175 -12.99 -2.64 3.99
CA GLU A 175 -13.34 -1.26 4.30
C GLU A 175 -12.41 -0.33 3.50
N ILE A 176 -13.02 0.58 2.73
CA ILE A 176 -12.31 1.58 1.93
C ILE A 176 -12.52 2.95 2.58
N ASP A 177 -11.43 3.64 2.93
CA ASP A 177 -11.53 5.00 3.44
C ASP A 177 -11.78 5.97 2.28
N LEU A 178 -12.96 6.59 2.27
CA LEU A 178 -13.32 7.61 1.30
C LEU A 178 -12.54 8.92 1.53
N THR A 179 -11.89 9.08 2.68
CA THR A 179 -10.99 10.21 2.96
C THR A 179 -9.75 10.13 2.06
N ASP A 180 -9.47 11.21 1.36
CA ASP A 180 -8.26 11.37 0.55
C ASP A 180 -7.15 12.00 1.41
N TYR A 181 -5.98 11.35 1.45
CA TYR A 181 -4.82 11.83 2.18
C TYR A 181 -3.79 12.37 1.19
N TYR A 182 -3.64 13.69 1.18
CA TYR A 182 -2.76 14.38 0.24
C TYR A 182 -1.34 14.54 0.78
N ILE A 183 -0.37 14.60 -0.12
CA ILE A 183 1.06 14.75 0.18
C ILE A 183 1.40 16.02 0.98
N ASN A 184 0.55 17.05 0.95
CA ASN A 184 0.72 18.25 1.78
C ASN A 184 0.51 17.96 3.27
N ASN A 185 -0.15 16.85 3.64
CA ASN A 185 -0.19 16.31 4.98
C ASN A 185 0.58 14.98 5.05
N ILE A 186 1.87 15.07 4.75
CA ILE A 186 2.78 13.93 4.77
C ILE A 186 2.88 13.29 6.16
N GLY A 187 2.78 14.10 7.23
CA GLY A 187 2.82 13.58 8.60
C GLY A 187 1.68 12.63 8.91
N LYS A 188 0.48 12.92 8.39
CA LYS A 188 -0.67 12.00 8.47
C LYS A 188 -0.44 10.73 7.67
N ILE A 189 0.08 10.82 6.44
CA ILE A 189 0.39 9.64 5.61
C ILE A 189 1.41 8.73 6.31
N LEU A 190 2.50 9.30 6.83
CA LEU A 190 3.51 8.57 7.60
C LEU A 190 2.91 7.93 8.86
N GLY A 191 2.04 8.67 9.57
CA GLY A 191 1.28 8.17 10.72
C GLY A 191 0.49 6.90 10.39
N ILE A 192 -0.29 6.95 9.31
CA ILE A 192 -1.09 5.82 8.85
C ILE A 192 -0.20 4.66 8.44
N LEU A 193 0.79 4.88 7.57
CA LEU A 193 1.72 3.84 7.10
C LEU A 193 2.44 3.15 8.28
N SER A 194 2.89 3.93 9.25
CA SER A 194 3.58 3.39 10.42
C SER A 194 2.64 2.58 11.32
N SER A 195 1.40 3.03 11.48
CA SER A 195 0.39 2.33 12.29
C SER A 195 -0.04 1.01 11.66
N ILE A 196 -0.36 1.00 10.36
CA ILE A 196 -0.89 -0.20 9.68
C ILE A 196 0.14 -1.33 9.57
N VAL A 197 1.43 -0.99 9.57
CA VAL A 197 2.51 -1.98 9.55
C VAL A 197 2.76 -2.56 10.95
N MET A 198 2.45 -1.82 12.02
CA MET A 198 2.77 -2.21 13.39
C MET A 198 1.64 -2.90 14.15
N GLU A 199 0.41 -2.86 13.64
CA GLU A 199 -0.73 -3.62 14.18
C GLU A 199 -0.54 -5.14 14.03
#